data_AF-A0A257AJA4-F1
#
_entry.id   AF-A0A257AJA4-F1
#
_cell.length_a   1.000
_cell.length_b   1.000
_cell.length_c   1.000
_cell.angle_alpha   90.00
_cell.angle_beta   90.00
_cell.angle_gamma   90.00
#
_symmetry.space_group_name_H-M   'P 1'
#
loop_
_entity.id
_entity.type
_entity.pdbx_description
1 polymer ?
#
loop_
_entity_poly.entity_id
_entity_poly.type
_entity_poly.pdbx_seq_one_letter_code
_entity_poly.pdbx_strand_id
1 'polypeptide(L)'
;KVSVPPGEQWVNFNLNLSIGPNNPYWVLLEPAANIFWGFSREEPVGTQAGSWDKLGNFEDCPYGLKRHRGTYLFRVSPESRPYGPKQVLSGMSRPERTTNLWMSDPEKSFPQWIELKWSRKMEFNTIYLTFDNNLDRPLWGYYGVAPELVRDYRLLVKIDEGWRELVKVEGNYRRRNIVRFETIKTDTLRVEISATNGDRSARVYEIRVYKED
;
A
#
# COMPACT_ATOMS: atom_id res chain seq x y z
N LYS A 1 -10.55 -31.31 -1.85
CA LYS A 1 -11.83 -31.20 -1.13
C LYS A 1 -11.54 -31.26 0.37
N VAL A 2 -12.14 -30.38 1.17
CA VAL A 2 -11.97 -30.32 2.63
C VAL A 2 -13.36 -30.43 3.26
N SER A 3 -13.50 -31.18 4.36
CA SER A 3 -14.75 -31.25 5.12
C SER A 3 -14.81 -30.08 6.10
N VAL A 4 -15.93 -29.37 6.12
CA VAL A 4 -16.16 -28.23 7.03
C VAL A 4 -17.11 -28.70 8.13
N PRO A 5 -16.68 -28.78 9.40
CA PRO A 5 -17.59 -29.13 10.49
C PRO A 5 -18.59 -28.01 10.75
N PRO A 6 -19.78 -28.31 11.30
CA PRO A 6 -20.73 -27.28 11.72
C PRO A 6 -20.11 -26.28 12.71
N GLY A 7 -20.51 -25.01 12.61
CA GLY A 7 -20.07 -23.92 13.48
C GLY A 7 -19.06 -22.95 12.84
N GLU A 8 -18.78 -21.85 13.53
CA GLU A 8 -17.80 -20.84 13.10
C GLU A 8 -16.38 -21.28 13.49
N GLN A 9 -15.52 -21.53 12.50
CA GLN A 9 -14.15 -21.96 12.74
C GLN A 9 -13.23 -21.68 11.55
N TRP A 10 -11.92 -21.67 11.83
CA TRP A 10 -10.91 -21.68 10.78
C TRP A 10 -10.83 -23.06 10.13
N VAL A 11 -10.86 -23.07 8.79
CA VAL A 11 -10.69 -24.29 7.99
C VAL A 11 -9.36 -24.20 7.23
N ASN A 12 -8.52 -25.22 7.37
CA ASN A 12 -7.21 -25.24 6.73
C ASN A 12 -7.27 -25.89 5.34
N PHE A 13 -6.66 -25.22 4.36
CA PHE A 13 -6.49 -25.72 3.01
C PHE A 13 -4.99 -25.91 2.73
N ASN A 14 -4.57 -27.18 2.58
CA ASN A 14 -3.22 -27.49 2.12
C ASN A 14 -3.19 -27.42 0.60
N LEU A 15 -2.77 -26.27 0.07
CA LEU A 15 -2.73 -26.05 -1.37
C LEU A 15 -1.60 -26.83 -2.06
N ASN A 16 -0.51 -27.12 -1.33
CA ASN A 16 0.70 -27.77 -1.87
C ASN A 16 1.21 -27.09 -3.16
N LEU A 17 1.09 -25.76 -3.23
CA LEU A 17 1.52 -24.95 -4.36
C LEU A 17 2.85 -24.26 -4.05
N SER A 18 3.73 -24.23 -5.05
CA SER A 18 4.87 -23.32 -5.05
C SER A 18 4.43 -21.97 -5.59
N ILE A 19 4.59 -20.92 -4.79
CA ILE A 19 4.25 -19.54 -5.18
C ILE A 19 5.52 -18.71 -5.33
N GLY A 20 5.53 -17.82 -6.31
CA GLY A 20 6.59 -16.85 -6.55
C GLY A 20 6.29 -15.49 -5.91
N PRO A 21 7.32 -14.70 -5.59
CA PRO A 21 7.12 -13.34 -5.10
C PRO A 21 6.50 -12.44 -6.17
N ASN A 22 5.96 -11.29 -5.75
CA ASN A 22 5.48 -10.23 -6.64
C ASN A 22 4.38 -10.65 -7.63
N ASN A 23 3.52 -11.59 -7.25
CA ASN A 23 2.34 -11.97 -8.02
C ASN A 23 1.08 -11.87 -7.16
N PRO A 24 -0.03 -11.36 -7.71
CA PRO A 24 -1.33 -11.49 -7.09
C PRO A 24 -1.82 -12.93 -7.25
N TYR A 25 -2.38 -13.48 -6.18
CA TYR A 25 -2.95 -14.82 -6.17
C TYR A 25 -4.46 -14.75 -5.98
N TRP A 26 -5.18 -15.59 -6.71
CA TRP A 26 -6.62 -15.71 -6.63
C TRP A 26 -6.96 -17.01 -5.90
N VAL A 27 -7.80 -16.90 -4.86
CA VAL A 27 -8.40 -18.05 -4.19
C VAL A 27 -9.86 -18.08 -4.59
N LEU A 28 -10.24 -19.11 -5.35
CA LEU A 28 -11.61 -19.35 -5.78
C LEU A 28 -12.12 -20.62 -5.09
N LEU A 29 -13.28 -20.51 -4.45
CA LEU A 29 -14.02 -21.64 -3.92
C LEU A 29 -15.37 -21.71 -4.59
N GLU A 30 -15.74 -22.91 -5.03
CA GLU A 30 -17.10 -23.17 -5.51
C GLU A 30 -18.10 -23.05 -4.34
N PRO A 31 -19.32 -22.56 -4.59
CA PRO A 31 -20.33 -22.49 -3.55
C PRO A 31 -20.68 -23.90 -3.06
N ALA A 32 -20.83 -24.04 -1.75
CA ALA A 32 -21.27 -25.27 -1.12
C ALA A 32 -22.46 -24.97 -0.20
N ALA A 33 -23.48 -25.82 -0.24
CA ALA A 33 -24.68 -25.64 0.56
C ALA A 33 -24.32 -25.55 2.05
N ASN A 34 -24.91 -24.58 2.76
CA ASN A 34 -24.72 -24.33 4.19
C ASN A 34 -23.29 -23.98 4.63
N ILE A 35 -22.40 -23.61 3.69
CA ILE A 35 -21.06 -23.11 4.00
C ILE A 35 -21.00 -21.61 3.65
N PHE A 36 -20.57 -20.81 4.63
CA PHE A 36 -20.42 -19.37 4.48
C PHE A 36 -18.99 -18.97 4.82
N TRP A 37 -18.45 -17.99 4.10
CA TRP A 37 -17.13 -17.45 4.36
C TRP A 37 -17.26 -16.24 5.30
N GLY A 38 -16.58 -16.29 6.44
CA GLY A 38 -16.43 -15.11 7.30
C GLY A 38 -15.93 -13.90 6.50
N PHE A 39 -16.43 -12.72 6.83
CA PHE A 39 -16.22 -11.50 6.06
C PHE A 39 -15.86 -10.33 6.98
N SER A 40 -14.81 -9.59 6.64
CA SER A 40 -14.46 -8.31 7.26
C SER A 40 -14.84 -7.16 6.35
N ARG A 41 -15.31 -6.05 6.93
CA ARG A 41 -15.49 -4.79 6.21
C ARG A 41 -14.17 -4.03 6.02
N GLU A 42 -13.11 -4.44 6.70
CA GLU A 42 -11.78 -3.88 6.48
C GLU A 42 -11.23 -4.33 5.13
N GLU A 43 -10.52 -3.43 4.47
CA GLU A 43 -9.91 -3.65 3.16
C GLU A 43 -8.41 -3.40 3.28
N PRO A 44 -7.63 -4.38 3.76
CA PRO A 44 -6.19 -4.31 3.67
C PRO A 44 -5.79 -4.01 2.22
N VAL A 45 -4.84 -3.09 2.04
CA VAL A 45 -4.31 -2.76 0.70
C VAL A 45 -3.94 -4.07 -0.02
N GLY A 46 -4.18 -4.15 -1.33
CA GLY A 46 -3.82 -5.33 -2.12
C GLY A 46 -4.72 -6.55 -1.92
N THR A 47 -5.81 -6.44 -1.16
CA THR A 47 -6.85 -7.48 -1.09
C THR A 47 -8.11 -7.06 -1.82
N GLN A 48 -8.82 -8.02 -2.40
CA GLN A 48 -10.12 -7.81 -3.04
C GLN A 48 -10.95 -9.07 -2.85
N ALA A 49 -12.18 -8.92 -2.33
CA ALA A 49 -13.17 -9.97 -2.34
C ALA A 49 -14.19 -9.77 -3.47
N GLY A 50 -14.77 -10.86 -3.94
CA GLY A 50 -15.87 -10.86 -4.88
C GLY A 50 -16.53 -12.22 -4.97
N SER A 51 -17.74 -12.24 -5.51
CA SER A 51 -18.48 -13.46 -5.81
C SER A 51 -19.05 -13.38 -7.21
N TRP A 52 -19.30 -14.54 -7.83
CA TRP A 52 -20.01 -14.59 -9.10
C TRP A 52 -21.48 -14.23 -8.85
N ASP A 53 -21.92 -13.08 -9.36
CA ASP A 53 -23.25 -12.54 -9.13
C ASP A 53 -23.63 -11.56 -10.26
N LYS A 54 -24.89 -11.13 -10.30
CA LYS A 54 -25.39 -10.09 -11.19
C LYS A 54 -24.67 -8.77 -10.89
N LEU A 55 -24.06 -8.16 -11.91
CA LEU A 55 -23.19 -7.00 -11.76
C LEU A 55 -23.93 -5.70 -11.41
N GLY A 56 -25.25 -5.72 -11.43
CA GLY A 56 -26.10 -4.56 -11.15
C GLY A 56 -27.56 -4.98 -10.98
N ASN A 57 -28.41 -3.99 -10.74
CA ASN A 57 -29.80 -4.21 -10.36
C ASN A 57 -30.77 -4.19 -11.56
N PHE A 58 -30.26 -3.96 -12.78
CA PHE A 58 -31.09 -3.96 -13.99
C PHE A 58 -31.51 -5.37 -14.38
N GLU A 59 -32.69 -5.51 -15.01
CA GLU A 59 -33.27 -6.80 -15.39
C GLU A 59 -32.34 -7.63 -16.29
N ASP A 60 -31.74 -7.00 -17.31
CA ASP A 60 -30.80 -7.64 -18.24
C ASP A 60 -29.32 -7.48 -17.86
N CYS A 61 -29.02 -7.26 -16.58
CA CYS A 61 -27.63 -7.06 -16.17
C CYS A 61 -26.83 -8.38 -16.25
N PRO A 62 -25.64 -8.38 -16.87
CA PRO A 62 -24.82 -9.58 -16.97
C PRO A 62 -24.34 -10.07 -15.61
N TYR A 63 -24.05 -11.37 -15.55
CA TYR A 63 -23.35 -11.99 -14.43
C TYR A 63 -21.83 -11.85 -14.61
N GLY A 64 -21.13 -11.73 -13.50
CA GLY A 64 -19.67 -11.72 -13.48
C GLY A 64 -19.13 -11.69 -12.06
N LEU A 65 -17.83 -11.44 -11.93
CA LEU A 65 -17.21 -11.25 -10.62
C LEU A 65 -17.62 -9.88 -10.05
N LYS A 66 -18.63 -9.88 -9.19
CA LYS A 66 -19.07 -8.71 -8.44
C LYS A 66 -18.14 -8.50 -7.25
N ARG A 67 -17.50 -7.33 -7.20
CA ARG A 67 -16.59 -6.95 -6.12
C ARG A 67 -17.37 -6.60 -4.86
N HIS A 68 -16.85 -7.05 -3.72
CA HIS A 68 -17.35 -6.69 -2.40
C HIS A 68 -16.50 -5.58 -1.79
N ARG A 69 -17.12 -4.74 -0.95
CA ARG A 69 -16.39 -3.81 -0.08
C ARG A 69 -16.03 -4.51 1.22
N GLY A 70 -14.75 -4.80 1.41
CA GLY A 70 -14.24 -5.68 2.44
C GLY A 70 -13.46 -6.86 1.87
N THR A 71 -13.10 -7.79 2.76
CA THR A 71 -12.36 -8.99 2.39
C THR A 71 -12.92 -10.21 3.10
N TYR A 72 -12.86 -11.37 2.44
CA TYR A 72 -13.12 -12.63 3.09
C TYR A 72 -12.01 -12.94 4.10
N LEU A 73 -12.36 -13.52 5.24
CA LEU A 73 -11.39 -13.84 6.28
C LEU A 73 -10.48 -14.99 5.83
N PHE A 74 -9.20 -14.71 5.63
CA PHE A 74 -8.20 -15.73 5.33
C PHE A 74 -6.88 -15.43 6.04
N ARG A 75 -6.06 -16.47 6.18
CA ARG A 75 -4.67 -16.37 6.64
C ARG A 75 -3.83 -17.24 5.71
N VAL A 76 -2.64 -16.77 5.39
CA VAL A 76 -1.67 -17.52 4.59
C VAL A 76 -0.45 -17.84 5.42
N SER A 77 0.11 -19.03 5.21
CA SER A 77 1.38 -19.45 5.80
C SER A 77 2.35 -19.84 4.67
N PRO A 78 3.53 -19.21 4.58
CA PRO A 78 4.00 -18.09 5.41
C PRO A 78 3.19 -16.80 5.16
N GLU A 79 3.28 -15.86 6.11
CA GLU A 79 2.66 -14.54 5.99
C GLU A 79 3.18 -13.78 4.77
N SER A 80 2.28 -13.14 4.02
CA SER A 80 2.64 -12.33 2.85
C SER A 80 3.13 -10.94 3.26
N ARG A 81 4.28 -10.51 2.72
CA ARG A 81 4.91 -9.20 3.02
C ARG A 81 5.20 -8.38 1.75
N PRO A 82 4.18 -7.96 0.98
CA PRO A 82 4.37 -7.35 -0.32
C PRO A 82 4.76 -5.85 -0.25
N TYR A 83 4.80 -5.24 0.94
CA TYR A 83 4.99 -3.80 1.15
C TYR A 83 6.42 -3.35 1.45
N GLY A 84 7.41 -4.11 0.98
CA GLY A 84 8.82 -3.84 1.25
C GLY A 84 9.33 -2.54 0.62
N PRO A 85 10.48 -2.00 1.08
CA PRO A 85 11.00 -0.71 0.64
C PRO A 85 11.32 -0.65 -0.86
N LYS A 86 11.63 -1.78 -1.50
CA LYS A 86 11.90 -1.82 -2.95
C LYS A 86 10.71 -1.39 -3.82
N GLN A 87 9.49 -1.40 -3.27
CA GLN A 87 8.29 -1.04 -4.02
C GLN A 87 8.29 0.42 -4.50
N VAL A 88 8.95 1.34 -3.77
CA VAL A 88 8.99 2.77 -4.15
C VAL A 88 9.82 3.07 -5.40
N LEU A 89 10.56 2.06 -5.90
CA LEU A 89 11.44 2.15 -7.06
C LEU A 89 10.86 1.47 -8.30
N SER A 90 9.60 1.01 -8.25
CA SER A 90 8.97 0.30 -9.38
C SER A 90 8.70 1.19 -10.60
N GLY A 91 8.71 2.51 -10.43
CA GLY A 91 8.30 3.47 -11.45
C GLY A 91 6.78 3.62 -11.59
N MET A 92 6.01 2.96 -10.72
CA MET A 92 4.55 2.92 -10.74
C MET A 92 3.98 3.63 -9.52
N SER A 93 2.99 4.49 -9.73
CA SER A 93 2.45 5.39 -8.70
C SER A 93 1.16 4.89 -8.02
N ARG A 94 0.79 3.64 -8.27
CA ARG A 94 -0.43 2.97 -7.77
C ARG A 94 -0.30 1.44 -7.87
N PRO A 95 -1.16 0.64 -7.21
CA PRO A 95 -1.21 -0.79 -7.41
C PRO A 95 -1.59 -1.10 -8.86
N GLU A 96 -0.84 -1.99 -9.50
CA GLU A 96 -1.15 -2.50 -10.86
C GLU A 96 -0.96 -4.01 -10.90
N ARG A 97 0.17 -4.50 -11.45
CA ARG A 97 0.53 -5.93 -11.40
C ARG A 97 0.98 -6.37 -10.00
N THR A 98 1.48 -5.43 -9.19
CA THR A 98 1.91 -5.63 -7.81
C THR A 98 1.41 -4.46 -6.95
N THR A 99 1.75 -4.45 -5.67
CA THR A 99 1.34 -3.40 -4.72
C THR A 99 1.93 -2.04 -5.05
N ASN A 100 3.18 -2.00 -5.52
CA ASN A 100 3.96 -0.77 -5.75
C ASN A 100 3.97 0.17 -4.54
N LEU A 101 3.78 -0.37 -3.34
CA LEU A 101 3.58 0.41 -2.12
C LEU A 101 4.58 -0.04 -1.05
N TRP A 102 5.35 0.89 -0.51
CA TRP A 102 5.96 0.71 0.80
C TRP A 102 4.96 1.08 1.89
N MET A 103 4.89 0.27 2.94
CA MET A 103 4.03 0.49 4.11
C MET A 103 4.87 0.32 5.38
N SER A 104 4.77 1.30 6.28
CA SER A 104 5.41 1.24 7.59
C SER A 104 4.65 0.32 8.54
N ASP A 105 5.32 -0.13 9.61
CA ASP A 105 4.77 -1.09 10.56
C ASP A 105 3.64 -0.45 11.39
N PRO A 106 2.38 -0.91 11.29
CA PRO A 106 1.25 -0.32 12.01
C PRO A 106 1.34 -0.49 13.53
N GLU A 107 2.15 -1.42 14.02
CA GLU A 107 2.35 -1.68 15.45
C GLU A 107 3.42 -0.76 16.06
N LYS A 108 4.11 0.03 15.24
CA LYS A 108 5.12 0.99 15.68
C LYS A 108 4.63 2.42 15.56
N SER A 109 4.88 3.21 16.60
CA SER A 109 4.66 4.66 16.59
C SER A 109 5.54 5.36 15.54
N PHE A 110 5.07 6.50 15.06
CA PHE A 110 5.90 7.44 14.29
C PHE A 110 6.99 8.09 15.16
N PRO A 111 8.11 8.57 14.58
CA PRO A 111 8.42 8.58 13.14
C PRO A 111 8.86 7.21 12.61
N GLN A 112 8.54 6.95 11.34
CA GLN A 112 9.05 5.82 10.58
C GLN A 112 9.62 6.33 9.25
N TRP A 113 10.57 5.61 8.66
CA TRP A 113 11.31 6.12 7.51
C TRP A 113 11.60 5.07 6.46
N ILE A 114 11.83 5.56 5.24
CA ILE A 114 12.40 4.80 4.12
C ILE A 114 13.62 5.54 3.58
N GLU A 115 14.63 4.78 3.18
CA GLU A 115 15.91 5.29 2.68
C GLU A 115 16.21 4.82 1.27
N LEU A 116 16.69 5.75 0.46
CA LEU A 116 17.37 5.49 -0.80
C LEU A 116 18.86 5.67 -0.55
N LYS A 117 19.65 4.65 -0.89
CA LYS A 117 21.11 4.67 -0.81
C LYS A 117 21.71 4.34 -2.17
N TRP A 118 22.56 5.23 -2.66
CA TRP A 118 23.30 5.06 -3.91
C TRP A 118 24.70 4.50 -3.65
N SER A 119 25.31 3.86 -4.65
CA SER A 119 26.68 3.35 -4.56
C SER A 119 27.75 4.45 -4.63
N ARG A 120 27.36 5.66 -5.03
CA ARG A 120 28.20 6.86 -5.10
C ARG A 120 27.40 8.09 -4.71
N LYS A 121 28.07 9.17 -4.33
CA LYS A 121 27.42 10.47 -4.14
C LYS A 121 26.80 10.94 -5.47
N MET A 122 25.53 11.29 -5.44
CA MET A 122 24.75 11.82 -6.56
C MET A 122 24.44 13.30 -6.32
N GLU A 123 24.38 14.08 -7.38
CA GLU A 123 23.92 15.47 -7.35
C GLU A 123 22.45 15.53 -7.75
N PHE A 124 21.62 16.17 -6.93
CA PHE A 124 20.20 16.34 -7.20
C PHE A 124 19.65 17.57 -6.49
N ASN A 125 18.52 18.08 -6.97
CA ASN A 125 17.85 19.25 -6.42
C ASN A 125 16.32 19.11 -6.37
N THR A 126 15.80 17.97 -6.84
CA THR A 126 14.35 17.74 -6.91
C THR A 126 13.98 16.32 -6.50
N ILE A 127 12.96 16.20 -5.65
CA ILE A 127 12.42 14.92 -5.18
C ILE A 127 10.91 14.88 -5.44
N TYR A 128 10.46 13.83 -6.11
CA TYR A 128 9.06 13.56 -6.39
C TYR A 128 8.61 12.45 -5.44
N LEU A 129 7.54 12.72 -4.69
CA LEU A 129 6.93 11.79 -3.75
C LEU A 129 5.49 11.54 -4.18
N THR A 130 5.11 10.27 -4.25
CA THR A 130 3.71 9.86 -4.39
C THR A 130 3.29 9.09 -3.15
N PHE A 131 2.38 9.66 -2.38
CA PHE A 131 1.81 9.07 -1.18
C PHE A 131 0.48 8.36 -1.49
N ASP A 132 -0.02 7.57 -0.53
CA ASP A 132 -1.31 6.90 -0.65
C ASP A 132 -2.45 7.80 -0.18
N ASN A 133 -3.37 8.17 -1.08
CA ASN A 133 -4.65 8.81 -0.72
C ASN A 133 -5.84 7.86 -0.89
N ASN A 134 -5.60 6.55 -0.95
CA ASN A 134 -6.58 5.49 -1.14
C ASN A 134 -7.43 5.69 -2.40
N LEU A 135 -6.84 5.47 -3.58
CA LEU A 135 -7.53 5.65 -4.87
C LEU A 135 -8.70 4.69 -5.10
N ASP A 136 -8.81 3.61 -4.32
CA ASP A 136 -9.94 2.68 -4.38
C ASP A 136 -11.14 3.13 -3.53
N ARG A 137 -10.98 4.20 -2.73
CA ARG A 137 -12.07 4.69 -1.89
C ARG A 137 -13.21 5.27 -2.74
N PRO A 138 -14.48 4.92 -2.44
CA PRO A 138 -15.63 5.50 -3.11
C PRO A 138 -15.68 7.03 -2.90
N LEU A 139 -16.00 7.75 -3.97
CA LEU A 139 -16.14 9.21 -3.92
C LEU A 139 -17.40 9.66 -3.16
N TRP A 140 -18.37 8.76 -2.98
CA TRP A 140 -19.64 9.07 -2.34
C TRP A 140 -19.57 8.78 -0.84
N GLY A 141 -19.91 9.78 0.00
CA GLY A 141 -19.98 9.63 1.45
C GLY A 141 -18.67 9.85 2.22
N TYR A 142 -17.56 10.11 1.52
CA TYR A 142 -16.28 10.46 2.13
C TYR A 142 -15.82 11.85 1.69
N TYR A 143 -15.79 12.78 2.63
CA TYR A 143 -15.31 14.14 2.43
C TYR A 143 -14.03 14.35 3.25
N GLY A 144 -13.06 15.07 2.69
CA GLY A 144 -11.81 15.43 3.36
C GLY A 144 -10.59 14.62 2.92
N VAL A 145 -9.49 14.79 3.66
CA VAL A 145 -8.21 14.14 3.37
C VAL A 145 -8.26 12.67 3.76
N ALA A 146 -7.76 11.80 2.89
CA ALA A 146 -7.68 10.37 3.19
C ALA A 146 -6.80 10.13 4.44
N PRO A 147 -7.26 9.39 5.46
CA PRO A 147 -6.48 9.04 6.66
C PRO A 147 -5.10 8.45 6.35
N GLU A 148 -5.00 7.68 5.27
CA GLU A 148 -3.79 7.03 4.77
C GLU A 148 -2.74 8.01 4.25
N LEU A 149 -3.17 9.22 3.89
CA LEU A 149 -2.28 10.21 3.29
C LEU A 149 -1.28 10.70 4.32
N VAL A 150 0.00 10.59 3.98
CA VAL A 150 1.10 11.17 4.73
C VAL A 150 0.86 12.67 4.93
N ARG A 151 0.81 13.10 6.19
CA ARG A 151 0.51 14.48 6.59
C ARG A 151 1.79 15.25 6.89
N ASP A 152 2.65 14.67 7.73
CA ASP A 152 3.86 15.33 8.21
C ASP A 152 5.07 14.48 7.87
N TYR A 153 6.04 15.06 7.16
CA TYR A 153 7.27 14.37 6.77
C TYR A 153 8.44 15.34 6.59
N ARG A 154 9.65 14.79 6.65
CA ARG A 154 10.88 15.52 6.34
C ARG A 154 11.78 14.72 5.41
N LEU A 155 12.54 15.47 4.63
CA LEU A 155 13.56 14.94 3.74
C LEU A 155 14.92 15.20 4.38
N LEU A 156 15.64 14.13 4.66
CA LEU A 156 16.95 14.16 5.30
C LEU A 156 17.99 13.58 4.36
N VAL A 157 19.17 14.16 4.33
CA VAL A 157 20.33 13.59 3.62
C VAL A 157 21.47 13.36 4.58
N LYS A 158 22.29 12.36 4.27
CA LYS A 158 23.49 12.09 5.06
C LYS A 158 24.63 12.99 4.56
N ILE A 159 25.24 13.72 5.49
CA ILE A 159 26.46 14.51 5.30
C ILE A 159 27.52 14.03 6.31
N ASP A 160 28.73 14.58 6.21
CA ASP A 160 29.86 14.14 7.05
C ASP A 160 29.58 14.38 8.55
N GLU A 161 28.83 15.45 8.88
CA GLU A 161 28.42 15.83 10.24
C GLU A 161 27.16 15.08 10.75
N GLY A 162 26.57 14.18 9.94
CA GLY A 162 25.38 13.43 10.31
C GLY A 162 24.21 13.64 9.35
N TRP A 163 23.00 13.84 9.88
CA TRP A 163 21.79 14.05 9.07
C TRP A 163 21.50 15.54 8.94
N ARG A 164 21.37 16.02 7.69
CA ARG A 164 20.90 17.37 7.37
C ARG A 164 19.47 17.32 6.86
N GLU A 165 18.60 18.14 7.43
CA GLU A 165 17.24 18.35 6.93
C GLU A 165 17.27 19.27 5.70
N LEU A 166 16.65 18.82 4.62
CA LEU A 166 16.46 19.60 3.39
C LEU A 166 15.13 20.36 3.44
N VAL A 167 14.07 19.66 3.84
CA VAL A 167 12.71 20.17 3.84
C VAL A 167 11.93 19.49 4.96
N LYS A 168 11.07 20.26 5.62
CA LYS A 168 10.02 19.79 6.51
C LYS A 168 8.66 20.22 5.95
N VAL A 169 7.73 19.28 5.88
CA VAL A 169 6.34 19.53 5.45
C VAL A 169 5.41 19.08 6.56
N GLU A 170 4.46 19.94 6.90
CA GLU A 170 3.40 19.68 7.89
C GLU A 170 2.04 19.95 7.24
N GLY A 171 1.01 19.18 7.61
CA GLY A 171 -0.36 19.39 7.13
C GLY A 171 -0.56 19.06 5.64
N ASN A 172 0.22 18.14 5.07
CA ASN A 172 0.07 17.73 3.68
C ASN A 172 -1.30 17.11 3.40
N TYR A 173 -1.96 17.64 2.37
CA TYR A 173 -3.22 17.15 1.81
C TYR A 173 -3.06 16.71 0.34
N ARG A 174 -1.84 16.74 -0.22
CA ARG A 174 -1.55 16.39 -1.62
C ARG A 174 -0.98 14.99 -1.74
N ARG A 175 -1.53 14.19 -2.66
CA ARG A 175 -1.01 12.86 -3.00
C ARG A 175 0.41 12.94 -3.57
N ARG A 176 0.64 13.87 -4.50
CA ARG A 176 1.92 14.06 -5.18
C ARG A 176 2.57 15.35 -4.71
N ASN A 177 3.79 15.23 -4.21
CA ASN A 177 4.61 16.36 -3.81
C ASN A 177 5.90 16.39 -4.63
N ILE A 178 6.17 17.54 -5.23
CA ILE A 178 7.44 17.81 -5.93
C ILE A 178 8.17 18.84 -5.09
N VAL A 179 9.27 18.42 -4.49
CA VAL A 179 10.06 19.24 -3.58
C VAL A 179 11.34 19.65 -4.28
N ARG A 180 11.58 20.96 -4.40
CA ARG A 180 12.76 21.57 -5.03
C ARG A 180 13.58 22.33 -3.98
N PHE A 181 14.90 22.26 -4.07
CA PHE A 181 15.85 22.88 -3.14
C PHE A 181 17.19 23.14 -3.85
N GLU A 182 18.15 23.77 -3.17
CA GLU A 182 19.50 23.95 -3.71
C GLU A 182 20.18 22.61 -4.01
N THR A 183 21.03 22.57 -5.03
CA THR A 183 21.67 21.29 -5.41
C THR A 183 22.56 20.78 -4.30
N ILE A 184 22.37 19.52 -3.92
CA ILE A 184 23.18 18.83 -2.94
C ILE A 184 23.86 17.61 -3.54
N LYS A 185 24.98 17.21 -2.94
CA LYS A 185 25.76 16.02 -3.28
C LYS A 185 25.83 15.06 -2.09
N THR A 186 25.14 13.92 -2.19
CA THR A 186 25.08 12.89 -1.14
C THR A 186 24.80 11.51 -1.73
N ASP A 187 25.08 10.45 -0.97
CA ASP A 187 24.78 9.06 -1.34
C ASP A 187 23.53 8.51 -0.65
N THR A 188 22.86 9.31 0.18
CA THR A 188 21.74 8.84 1.01
C THR A 188 20.66 9.90 1.12
N LEU A 189 19.42 9.50 0.82
CA LEU A 189 18.20 10.26 1.05
C LEU A 189 17.28 9.45 1.96
N ARG A 190 16.77 10.06 3.02
CA ARG A 190 15.75 9.50 3.90
C ARG A 190 14.48 10.33 3.79
N VAL A 191 13.36 9.65 3.60
CA VAL A 191 12.02 10.21 3.79
C VAL A 191 11.54 9.73 5.16
N GLU A 192 11.49 10.63 6.12
CA GLU A 192 11.01 10.33 7.47
C GLU A 192 9.61 10.90 7.66
N ILE A 193 8.67 10.04 8.00
CA ILE A 193 7.25 10.36 8.12
C ILE A 193 6.89 10.36 9.60
N SER A 194 6.39 11.51 10.05
CA SER A 194 6.06 11.76 11.45
C SER A 194 4.56 11.64 11.73
N ALA A 195 3.71 11.78 10.70
CA ALA A 195 2.27 11.56 10.84
C ALA A 195 1.57 11.31 9.50
N THR A 196 0.43 10.63 9.58
CA THR A 196 -0.59 10.56 8.52
C THR A 196 -1.80 11.40 8.93
N ASN A 197 -2.84 11.43 8.09
CA ASN A 197 -4.11 12.08 8.40
C ASN A 197 -5.05 11.19 9.25
N GLY A 198 -4.61 10.01 9.70
CA GLY A 198 -5.37 9.16 10.62
C GLY A 198 -5.02 7.67 10.59
N ASP A 199 -4.30 7.19 9.58
CA ASP A 199 -3.86 5.80 9.50
C ASP A 199 -2.62 5.52 10.36
N ARG A 200 -2.51 4.32 10.92
CA ARG A 200 -1.36 3.93 11.76
C ARG A 200 -0.08 3.70 10.96
N SER A 201 -0.19 3.45 9.65
CA SER A 201 0.93 3.20 8.77
C SER A 201 1.16 4.33 7.78
N ALA A 202 2.41 4.73 7.62
CA ALA A 202 2.85 5.56 6.50
C ALA A 202 2.91 4.73 5.21
N ARG A 203 2.47 5.31 4.09
CA ARG A 203 2.37 4.63 2.80
C ARG A 203 2.94 5.49 1.67
N VAL A 204 3.92 4.96 0.95
CA VAL A 204 4.59 5.64 -0.17
C VAL A 204 4.56 4.72 -1.38
N TYR A 205 3.97 5.21 -2.47
CA TYR A 205 3.98 4.49 -3.75
C TYR A 205 5.31 4.68 -4.48
N GLU A 206 5.85 5.89 -4.47
CA GLU A 206 6.96 6.21 -5.36
C GLU A 206 7.84 7.32 -4.81
N ILE A 207 9.15 7.16 -4.99
CA ILE A 207 10.17 8.19 -4.73
C ILE A 207 11.04 8.30 -5.98
N ARG A 208 11.06 9.48 -6.60
CA ARG A 208 11.97 9.78 -7.72
C ARG A 208 12.87 10.96 -7.37
N VAL A 209 14.14 10.87 -7.78
CA VAL A 209 15.16 11.87 -7.48
C VAL A 209 15.75 12.36 -8.78
N TYR A 210 15.75 13.67 -8.98
CA TYR A 210 16.15 14.32 -10.22
C TYR A 210 17.10 15.47 -9.98
N LYS A 211 17.94 15.71 -10.99
CA LYS A 211 18.67 16.95 -11.20
C LYS A 211 17.95 17.70 -12.31
N GLU A 212 17.13 18.66 -11.94
CA GLU A 212 16.41 19.56 -12.85
C GLU A 212 17.22 20.87 -13.03
N ASP A 213 16.98 21.59 -14.11
CA ASP A 213 17.61 22.88 -14.43
C ASP A 213 16.88 24.06 -13.77
#